data_AF-A0A8J6Y4K1-F1
#
_entry.id   AF-A0A8J6Y4K1-F1
#
_cell.length_a   1.000
_cell.length_b   1.000
_cell.length_c   1.000
_cell.angle_alpha   90.00
_cell.angle_beta   90.00
_cell.angle_gamma   90.00
#
_symmetry.space_group_name_H-M   'P 1'
#
loop_
_entity.id
_entity.type
_entity.pdbx_description
1 polymer ?
#
loop_
_entity_poly.entity_id
_entity_poly.type
_entity_poly.pdbx_seq_one_letter_code
_entity_poly.pdbx_strand_id
1 'polypeptide(L)'
;MIENRTPHNLMILLPLLLVILFATNAVASPPCHPAGSSGPVQAPVFVRNLSGQTSWYASPLIADLDGNGSNEVIAAYYDIFVFDSAGTLLDRTTDQQGRVYAPHVVTDLDGDGQLEVLVQTFDHGLDVFTVPGSGTNCLPWST
;
A
#
# COMPACT_ATOMS: atom_id res chain seq x y z
N MET A 1 32.15 -73.53 24.42
CA MET A 1 32.69 -72.15 24.48
C MET A 1 32.34 -71.47 23.17
N ILE A 2 31.50 -70.45 23.24
CA ILE A 2 31.03 -69.65 22.10
C ILE A 2 31.93 -68.41 22.06
N GLU A 3 32.68 -68.18 20.99
CA GLU A 3 33.38 -66.91 20.77
C GLU A 3 32.58 -66.11 19.73
N ASN A 4 32.00 -65.01 20.21
CA ASN A 4 31.15 -64.09 19.48
C ASN A 4 32.00 -62.91 19.00
N ARG A 5 32.07 -62.65 17.69
CA ARG A 5 32.53 -61.35 17.16
C ARG A 5 31.66 -60.95 15.96
N THR A 6 30.78 -59.98 16.21
CA THR A 6 30.18 -59.12 15.18
C THR A 6 30.82 -57.73 15.26
N PRO A 7 31.10 -57.07 14.12
CA PRO A 7 31.64 -55.71 14.12
C PRO A 7 30.55 -54.67 14.38
N HIS A 8 30.93 -53.60 15.08
CA HIS A 8 30.08 -52.46 15.39
C HIS A 8 29.79 -51.63 14.13
N ASN A 9 28.52 -51.58 13.72
CA ASN A 9 28.03 -50.57 12.78
C ASN A 9 27.73 -49.28 13.55
N LEU A 10 28.47 -48.23 13.22
CA LEU A 10 28.32 -46.87 13.72
C LEU A 10 27.08 -46.24 13.09
N MET A 11 26.00 -46.10 13.87
CA MET A 11 24.75 -45.47 13.44
C MET A 11 24.83 -43.97 13.72
N ILE A 12 25.09 -43.19 12.68
CA ILE A 12 25.07 -41.71 12.70
C ILE A 12 23.60 -41.26 12.74
N LEU A 13 23.13 -40.75 13.88
CA LEU A 13 21.87 -40.02 13.96
C LEU A 13 22.09 -38.54 13.61
N LEU A 14 21.63 -38.11 12.43
CA LEU A 14 21.39 -36.69 12.15
C LEU A 14 20.03 -36.29 12.77
N PRO A 15 19.93 -35.17 13.53
CA PRO A 15 18.66 -34.70 14.01
C PRO A 15 17.85 -34.06 12.87
N LEU A 16 16.61 -34.50 12.74
CA LEU A 16 15.60 -34.00 11.81
C LEU A 16 15.24 -32.55 12.21
N LEU A 17 15.72 -31.56 11.45
CA LEU A 17 15.33 -30.16 11.64
C LEU A 17 13.90 -29.97 11.10
N LEU A 18 12.94 -29.88 12.01
CA LEU A 18 11.55 -29.56 11.69
C LEU A 18 11.46 -28.06 11.33
N VAL A 19 11.49 -27.75 10.03
CA VAL A 19 11.17 -26.41 9.54
C VAL A 19 9.65 -26.24 9.61
N ILE A 20 9.17 -25.50 10.62
CA ILE A 20 7.78 -25.07 10.69
C ILE A 20 7.61 -23.96 9.66
N LEU A 21 7.04 -24.31 8.50
CA LEU A 21 6.63 -23.34 7.49
C LEU A 21 5.38 -22.63 8.01
N PHE A 22 5.53 -21.39 8.51
CA PHE A 22 4.40 -20.49 8.67
C PHE A 22 3.93 -20.09 7.27
N ALA A 23 2.98 -20.84 6.71
CA ALA A 23 2.24 -20.38 5.55
C ALA A 23 1.40 -19.19 6.02
N THR A 24 1.82 -17.98 5.66
CA THR A 24 0.95 -16.82 5.76
C THR A 24 -0.23 -17.08 4.84
N ASN A 25 -1.43 -17.10 5.39
CA ASN A 25 -2.64 -17.11 4.59
C ASN A 25 -2.76 -15.72 3.96
N ALA A 26 -2.07 -15.49 2.84
CA ALA A 26 -2.37 -14.37 1.98
C ALA A 26 -3.79 -14.59 1.46
N VAL A 27 -4.78 -13.95 2.08
CA VAL A 27 -6.13 -13.89 1.53
C VAL A 27 -6.01 -13.11 0.23
N ALA A 28 -6.10 -13.81 -0.90
CA ALA A 28 -6.12 -13.17 -2.20
C ALA A 28 -7.32 -12.21 -2.25
N SER A 29 -7.08 -10.96 -2.62
CA SER A 29 -8.12 -9.95 -2.77
C SER A 29 -9.19 -10.43 -3.76
N PRO A 30 -10.49 -10.15 -3.49
CA PRO A 30 -11.56 -10.57 -4.38
C PRO A 30 -11.41 -9.95 -5.78
N PRO A 31 -11.78 -10.68 -6.85
CA PRO A 31 -11.67 -10.18 -8.22
C PRO A 31 -12.58 -8.96 -8.42
N CYS A 32 -12.04 -7.89 -8.98
CA CYS A 32 -12.81 -6.71 -9.35
C CYS A 32 -13.77 -7.05 -10.51
N HIS A 33 -15.06 -6.71 -10.35
CA HIS A 33 -16.08 -6.90 -11.38
C HIS A 33 -16.41 -5.57 -12.07
N PRO A 34 -16.43 -5.50 -13.41
CA PRO A 34 -16.84 -4.29 -14.11
C PRO A 34 -18.30 -3.95 -13.78
N ALA A 35 -18.54 -2.74 -13.27
CA ALA A 35 -19.88 -2.19 -13.09
C ALA A 35 -20.41 -1.67 -14.44
N GLY A 36 -21.65 -2.02 -14.78
CA GLY A 36 -22.31 -1.51 -15.99
C GLY A 36 -22.76 -0.04 -15.84
N SER A 37 -22.77 0.72 -16.95
CA SER A 37 -23.34 2.08 -16.97
C SER A 37 -24.87 2.04 -17.09
N SER A 38 -25.57 2.97 -16.41
CA SER A 38 -27.03 3.11 -16.47
C SER A 38 -27.54 4.03 -17.59
N GLY A 39 -26.66 4.54 -18.47
CA GLY A 39 -27.07 5.46 -19.54
C GLY A 39 -25.90 6.09 -20.33
N PRO A 40 -26.19 7.03 -21.25
CA PRO A 40 -25.16 7.78 -21.95
C PRO A 40 -24.37 8.67 -20.98
N VAL A 41 -23.08 8.88 -21.28
CA VAL A 41 -22.21 9.80 -20.54
C VAL A 41 -22.84 11.20 -20.46
N GLN A 42 -22.87 11.78 -19.26
CA GLN A 42 -23.42 13.11 -18.99
C GLN A 42 -22.30 14.14 -18.76
N ALA A 43 -22.65 15.43 -18.81
CA ALA A 43 -21.72 16.50 -18.46
C ALA A 43 -21.33 16.42 -16.96
N PRO A 44 -20.07 16.75 -16.60
CA PRO A 44 -19.65 16.77 -15.21
C PRO A 44 -20.36 17.88 -14.43
N VAL A 45 -20.72 17.58 -13.17
CA VAL A 45 -21.32 18.53 -12.24
C VAL A 45 -20.31 18.83 -11.15
N PHE A 46 -20.08 20.11 -10.87
CA PHE A 46 -19.27 20.51 -9.73
C PHE A 46 -19.94 20.06 -8.44
N VAL A 47 -19.25 19.23 -7.65
CA VAL A 47 -19.76 18.73 -6.36
C VAL A 47 -19.26 19.59 -5.21
N ARG A 48 -17.94 19.78 -5.09
CA ARG A 48 -17.30 20.53 -4.02
C ARG A 48 -15.85 20.86 -4.34
N ASN A 49 -15.28 21.77 -3.56
CA ASN A 49 -13.85 22.03 -3.50
C ASN A 49 -13.31 21.44 -2.18
N LEU A 50 -12.18 20.73 -2.23
CA LEU A 50 -11.46 20.27 -1.03
C LEU A 50 -10.43 21.32 -0.63
N SER A 51 -10.35 21.62 0.67
CA SER A 51 -9.37 22.58 1.19
C SER A 51 -7.96 22.05 1.01
N GLY A 52 -7.05 22.87 0.48
CA GLY A 52 -5.65 22.47 0.29
C GLY A 52 -4.74 23.68 0.10
N GLN A 53 -3.50 23.40 -0.29
CA GLN A 53 -2.51 24.42 -0.63
C GLN A 53 -2.48 24.67 -2.14
N THR A 54 -1.61 25.57 -2.61
CA THR A 54 -1.45 25.83 -4.05
C THR A 54 -0.84 24.61 -4.77
N SER A 55 -1.60 23.93 -5.62
CA SER A 55 -1.11 22.87 -6.52
C SER A 55 -1.00 23.36 -7.96
N TRP A 56 -0.04 22.81 -8.74
CA TRP A 56 0.10 23.07 -10.18
C TRP A 56 0.15 21.78 -11.01
N TYR A 57 0.99 20.81 -10.62
CA TYR A 57 1.34 19.68 -11.49
C TYR A 57 1.14 18.30 -10.84
N ALA A 58 1.16 18.20 -9.52
CA ALA A 58 0.91 16.94 -8.83
C ALA A 58 -0.54 16.48 -9.05
N SER A 59 -0.71 15.21 -9.43
CA SER A 59 -2.02 14.58 -9.59
C SER A 59 -2.48 13.96 -8.27
N PRO A 60 -3.77 14.05 -7.89
CA PRO A 60 -4.29 13.31 -6.75
C PRO A 60 -4.36 11.80 -7.06
N LEU A 61 -4.30 10.98 -6.02
CA LEU A 61 -4.52 9.54 -6.08
C LEU A 61 -5.77 9.15 -5.29
N ILE A 62 -6.38 8.04 -5.68
CA ILE A 62 -7.55 7.47 -5.01
C ILE A 62 -7.23 6.02 -4.66
N ALA A 63 -7.34 5.70 -3.36
CA ALA A 63 -7.06 4.39 -2.81
C ALA A 63 -7.95 4.14 -1.59
N ASP A 64 -8.42 2.90 -1.40
CA ASP A 64 -8.96 2.44 -0.12
C ASP A 64 -7.76 2.15 0.80
N LEU A 65 -7.38 3.15 1.60
CA LEU A 65 -6.17 3.10 2.42
C LEU A 65 -6.39 2.23 3.65
N ASP A 66 -7.56 2.31 4.28
CA ASP A 66 -7.83 1.61 5.54
C ASP A 66 -8.57 0.27 5.38
N GLY A 67 -8.94 -0.10 4.14
CA GLY A 67 -9.62 -1.35 3.82
C GLY A 67 -11.10 -1.36 4.17
N ASN A 68 -11.72 -0.19 4.41
CA ASN A 68 -13.12 -0.09 4.79
C ASN A 68 -14.10 -0.19 3.59
N GLY A 69 -13.59 -0.22 2.36
CA GLY A 69 -14.38 -0.30 1.13
C GLY A 69 -14.85 1.06 0.58
N SER A 70 -14.50 2.16 1.24
CA SER A 70 -14.59 3.53 0.73
C SER A 70 -13.19 4.01 0.39
N ASN A 71 -13.05 4.78 -0.69
CA ASN A 71 -11.74 5.30 -1.05
C ASN A 71 -11.44 6.64 -0.37
N GLU A 72 -10.19 6.80 0.02
CA GLU A 72 -9.57 8.06 0.38
C GLU A 72 -8.98 8.75 -0.85
N VAL A 73 -8.81 10.06 -0.74
CA VAL A 73 -8.11 10.90 -1.73
C VAL A 73 -6.79 11.36 -1.14
N ILE A 74 -5.69 11.06 -1.82
CA ILE A 74 -4.35 11.55 -1.49
C ILE A 74 -4.03 12.70 -2.44
N ALA A 75 -3.69 13.87 -1.90
CA ALA A 75 -3.33 15.04 -2.69
C ALA A 75 -2.02 15.65 -2.15
N ALA A 76 -1.01 15.71 -3.01
CA ALA A 76 0.27 16.29 -2.67
C ALA A 76 0.36 17.76 -3.13
N TYR A 77 0.85 18.61 -2.23
CA TYR A 77 1.03 20.05 -2.42
C TYR A 77 2.45 20.47 -2.00
N TYR A 78 2.59 21.25 -0.93
CA TYR A 78 3.79 21.27 -0.11
C TYR A 78 3.71 20.11 0.88
N ASP A 79 2.56 19.96 1.53
CA ASP A 79 2.25 18.78 2.34
C ASP A 79 1.47 17.73 1.54
N ILE A 80 1.46 16.48 2.01
CA ILE A 80 0.55 15.43 1.54
C ILE A 80 -0.70 15.49 2.41
N PHE A 81 -1.86 15.60 1.78
CA PHE A 81 -3.17 15.59 2.42
C PHE A 81 -3.88 14.28 2.12
N VAL A 82 -4.59 13.74 3.11
CA VAL A 82 -5.45 12.56 2.98
C VAL A 82 -6.87 12.95 3.35
N PHE A 83 -7.82 12.77 2.43
CA PHE A 83 -9.23 13.05 2.65
C PHE A 83 -10.04 11.76 2.59
N ASP A 84 -11.14 11.69 3.34
CA ASP A 84 -12.13 10.64 3.16
C ASP A 84 -12.95 10.84 1.86
N SER A 85 -13.79 9.87 1.53
CA SER A 85 -14.72 9.93 0.38
C SER A 85 -15.73 11.08 0.44
N ALA A 86 -15.98 11.67 1.62
CA ALA A 86 -16.82 12.84 1.84
C ALA A 86 -16.05 14.18 1.70
N GLY A 87 -14.73 14.13 1.53
CA GLY A 87 -13.86 15.30 1.44
C GLY A 87 -13.45 15.88 2.80
N THR A 88 -13.67 15.17 3.89
CA THR A 88 -13.15 15.52 5.23
C THR A 88 -11.65 15.27 5.23
N LEU A 89 -10.86 16.24 5.70
CA LEU A 89 -9.44 16.03 5.93
C LEU A 89 -9.25 15.04 7.08
N LEU A 90 -8.66 13.88 6.79
CA LEU A 90 -8.32 12.87 7.77
C LEU A 90 -6.96 13.20 8.41
N ASP A 91 -5.96 13.46 7.58
CA ASP A 91 -4.63 13.82 8.04
C ASP A 91 -3.83 14.57 6.98
N ARG A 92 -2.70 15.16 7.38
CA ARG A 92 -1.68 15.67 6.47
C ARG A 92 -0.28 15.64 7.09
N THR A 93 0.74 15.60 6.25
CA THR A 93 2.10 15.89 6.71
C THR A 93 2.21 17.35 7.17
N THR A 94 3.22 17.64 7.99
CA THR A 94 3.63 19.00 8.33
C THR A 94 5.09 19.18 8.02
N ASP A 95 5.46 20.34 7.48
CA ASP A 95 6.85 20.78 7.27
C ASP A 95 7.62 19.98 6.21
N GLN A 96 6.94 19.58 5.14
CA GLN A 96 7.64 19.01 3.98
C GLN A 96 8.62 20.01 3.34
N GLN A 97 9.73 19.48 2.85
CA GLN A 97 10.88 20.24 2.39
C GLN A 97 10.75 20.64 0.91
N GLY A 98 9.67 21.35 0.60
CA GLY A 98 9.45 21.94 -0.71
C GLY A 98 8.15 21.49 -1.36
N ARG A 99 7.96 21.93 -2.60
CA ARG A 99 6.73 21.70 -3.33
C ARG A 99 6.82 20.43 -4.16
N VAL A 100 5.75 19.65 -4.13
CA VAL A 100 5.56 18.46 -4.96
C VAL A 100 5.05 18.88 -6.34
N TYR A 101 5.80 18.53 -7.37
CA TYR A 101 5.47 18.85 -8.76
C TYR A 101 5.13 17.61 -9.59
N ALA A 102 5.69 16.44 -9.25
CA ALA A 102 5.41 15.21 -9.97
C ALA A 102 4.17 14.50 -9.42
N PRO A 103 3.49 13.65 -10.23
CA PRO A 103 2.59 12.63 -9.70
C PRO A 103 3.30 11.80 -8.64
N HIS A 104 2.60 11.53 -7.54
CA HIS A 104 3.10 10.69 -6.46
C HIS A 104 2.69 9.24 -6.68
N VAL A 105 3.31 8.31 -5.93
CA VAL A 105 3.01 6.88 -5.97
C VAL A 105 2.59 6.42 -4.58
N VAL A 106 1.57 5.56 -4.52
CA VAL A 106 1.15 4.89 -3.29
C VAL A 106 1.34 3.39 -3.48
N THR A 107 2.15 2.77 -2.64
CA THR A 107 2.45 1.33 -2.70
C THR A 107 3.00 0.86 -1.36
N ASP A 108 2.81 -0.41 -1.05
CA ASP A 108 3.62 -1.12 -0.05
C ASP A 108 5.01 -1.31 -0.64
N LEU A 109 5.97 -0.49 -0.21
CA LEU A 109 7.32 -0.43 -0.77
C LEU A 109 8.24 -1.45 -0.10
N ASP A 110 8.07 -1.70 1.18
CA ASP A 110 8.95 -2.54 1.99
C ASP A 110 8.39 -3.94 2.30
N GLY A 111 7.13 -4.19 1.97
CA GLY A 111 6.45 -5.47 2.10
C GLY A 111 5.89 -5.73 3.50
N ASP A 112 5.71 -4.70 4.34
CA ASP A 112 5.15 -4.84 5.70
C ASP A 112 3.62 -4.85 5.74
N GLY A 113 2.98 -4.56 4.60
CA GLY A 113 1.53 -4.51 4.45
C GLY A 113 0.89 -3.15 4.73
N GLN A 114 1.66 -2.15 5.16
CA GLN A 114 1.28 -0.73 5.17
C GLN A 114 1.69 -0.08 3.84
N LEU A 115 1.09 1.05 3.51
CA LEU A 115 1.35 1.78 2.28
C LEU A 115 2.26 2.99 2.54
N GLU A 116 3.18 3.22 1.62
CA GLU A 116 3.99 4.43 1.54
C GLU A 116 3.51 5.35 0.42
N VAL A 117 3.61 6.66 0.66
CA VAL A 117 3.51 7.71 -0.37
C VAL A 117 4.91 8.16 -0.75
N LEU A 118 5.26 7.98 -2.03
CA LEU A 118 6.51 8.46 -2.60
C LEU A 118 6.25 9.78 -3.32
N VAL A 119 6.92 10.84 -2.89
CA VAL A 119 6.78 12.18 -3.48
C VAL A 119 8.13 12.75 -3.87
N GLN A 120 8.17 13.40 -5.04
CA GLN A 120 9.39 14.06 -5.49
C GLN A 120 9.23 15.59 -5.42
N THR A 121 10.16 16.23 -4.71
CA THR A 121 10.33 17.68 -4.61
C THR A 121 11.60 18.13 -5.33
N PHE A 122 11.67 19.41 -5.70
CA PHE A 122 12.87 19.95 -6.34
C PHE A 122 14.04 20.11 -5.35
N ASP A 123 13.75 20.53 -4.12
CA ASP A 123 14.77 20.91 -3.14
C ASP A 123 15.32 19.70 -2.36
N HIS A 124 14.47 18.72 -2.05
CA HIS A 124 14.82 17.60 -1.17
C HIS A 124 14.96 16.25 -1.90
N GLY A 125 14.51 16.16 -3.16
CA GLY A 125 14.61 14.95 -3.96
C GLY A 125 13.38 14.06 -3.81
N LEU A 126 13.58 12.77 -3.55
CA LEU A 126 12.50 11.79 -3.38
C LEU A 126 12.33 11.49 -1.89
N ASP A 127 11.15 11.81 -1.35
CA ASP A 127 10.75 11.51 0.01
C ASP A 127 9.73 10.36 0.04
N VAL A 128 9.78 9.55 1.10
CA VAL A 128 8.91 8.39 1.31
C VAL A 128 8.22 8.54 2.66
N PHE A 129 6.89 8.50 2.66
CA PHE A 129 6.06 8.66 3.85
C PHE A 129 5.20 7.42 4.07
N THR A 130 5.41 6.70 5.18
CA THR A 130 4.44 5.68 5.61
C THR A 130 3.10 6.34 5.94
N VAL A 131 2.00 5.70 5.54
CA VAL A 131 0.64 6.08 5.91
C VAL A 131 0.21 5.17 7.08
N PRO A 132 0.24 5.65 8.33
CA PRO A 132 -0.03 4.79 9.48
C PRO A 132 -1.45 4.23 9.45
N GLY A 133 -1.57 2.92 9.69
CA GLY A 133 -2.88 2.24 9.69
C GLY A 133 -3.46 1.97 8.31
N SER A 134 -2.71 2.26 7.24
CA SER A 134 -3.08 1.83 5.89
C SER A 134 -2.81 0.34 5.68
N GLY A 135 -3.45 -0.24 4.67
CA GLY A 135 -3.32 -1.64 4.30
C GLY A 135 -3.24 -1.83 2.79
N THR A 136 -2.60 -2.91 2.36
CA THR A 136 -2.68 -3.36 0.98
C THR A 136 -4.10 -3.82 0.66
N ASN A 137 -4.86 -2.99 -0.05
CA ASN A 137 -6.09 -3.42 -0.71
C ASN A 137 -5.90 -3.36 -2.23
N CYS A 138 -6.76 -4.08 -2.97
CA CYS A 138 -6.78 -3.95 -4.42
C CYS A 138 -7.17 -2.53 -4.79
N LEU A 139 -6.22 -1.75 -5.33
CA LEU A 139 -6.55 -0.56 -6.10
C LEU A 139 -7.40 -1.04 -7.29
N PRO A 140 -8.67 -0.63 -7.41
CA PRO A 140 -9.57 -1.18 -8.44
C PRO A 140 -9.27 -0.66 -9.86
N TRP A 141 -8.13 0.01 -10.08
CA TRP A 141 -7.79 0.66 -11.35
C TRP A 141 -6.44 0.19 -11.89
N SER A 142 -6.50 -0.59 -12.96
CA SER A 142 -5.55 -0.51 -14.08
C SER A 142 -6.18 0.38 -15.15
N THR A 143 -5.51 1.44 -15.59
CA THR A 143 -5.91 2.17 -16.81
C THR A 143 -5.52 1.40 -18.06
#